data_AF-A0A939CYU7-F1
#
_entry.id   AF-A0A939CYU7-F1
#
_cell.length_a   1.000
_cell.length_b   1.000
_cell.length_c   1.000
_cell.angle_alpha   90.00
_cell.angle_beta   90.00
_cell.angle_gamma   90.00
#
_symmetry.space_group_name_H-M   'P 1'
#
loop_
_entity.id
_entity.type
_entity.pdbx_description
1 polymer ?
#
loop_
_entity_poly.entity_id
_entity_poly.type
_entity_poly.pdbx_seq_one_letter_code
_entity_poly.pdbx_strand_id
1 'polypeptide(L)'
;MVGSVLISCLQEHTFAQITSDNTLSKNSSVARDGNTFNITGGTQAGSNLFHSFSEFSVPTNGTASFNNALDIQNIITRVTSGSISNIDGLIRANGTANLFLLNPNGIIFGANARLNIGGSFLATTASSFKWSDGSTFSATNPQPPSELLAINPSALFFNQLQAARIENRSTTDAGNNLKGLRVPDGRSLLLVGGDIVLDGGSLNALGGLVELAGVSGNGTVGLNIDSQDLSLSVPNGVPTADISLSNGPSYLIGIQSR
;
A
#
# COMPACT_ATOMS: atom_id res chain seq x y z
N MET A 1 -13.77 -34.89 48.37
CA MET A 1 -13.13 -33.63 47.96
C MET A 1 -12.46 -33.86 46.61
N VAL A 2 -13.17 -33.69 45.49
CA VAL A 2 -12.55 -33.44 44.17
C VAL A 2 -13.60 -32.69 43.34
N GLY A 3 -13.46 -31.36 43.25
CA GLY A 3 -14.24 -30.54 42.33
C GLY A 3 -13.45 -30.41 41.03
N SER A 4 -14.01 -30.90 39.92
CA SER A 4 -13.40 -30.75 38.60
C SER A 4 -13.67 -29.34 38.08
N VAL A 5 -12.61 -28.61 37.77
CA VAL A 5 -12.67 -27.28 37.15
C VAL A 5 -12.80 -27.46 35.64
N LEU A 6 -13.93 -27.02 35.09
CA LEU A 6 -14.10 -26.85 33.65
C LEU A 6 -13.37 -25.58 33.24
N ILE A 7 -12.26 -25.73 32.51
CA ILE A 7 -11.58 -24.61 31.86
C ILE A 7 -12.36 -24.29 30.59
N SER A 8 -13.18 -23.24 30.66
CA SER A 8 -13.79 -22.62 29.48
C SER A 8 -12.72 -21.87 28.72
N CYS A 9 -12.40 -22.32 27.51
CA CYS A 9 -11.49 -21.64 26.60
C CYS A 9 -12.26 -20.43 26.01
N LEU A 10 -11.94 -19.22 26.47
CA LEU A 10 -12.40 -18.00 25.82
C LEU A 10 -11.71 -17.91 24.46
N GLN A 11 -12.46 -18.18 23.41
CA GLN A 11 -12.04 -17.97 22.04
C GLN A 11 -12.01 -16.45 21.80
N GLU A 12 -10.84 -15.83 21.92
CA GLU A 12 -10.67 -14.43 21.52
C GLU A 12 -10.88 -14.33 20.01
N HIS A 13 -12.06 -13.86 19.62
CA HIS A 13 -12.33 -13.43 18.27
C HIS A 13 -11.54 -12.15 18.02
N THR A 14 -10.31 -12.28 17.51
CA THR A 14 -9.61 -11.14 16.91
C THR A 14 -10.45 -10.66 15.73
N PHE A 15 -10.92 -9.42 15.77
CA PHE A 15 -11.49 -8.78 14.58
C PHE A 15 -10.50 -8.95 13.42
N ALA A 16 -10.98 -9.44 12.27
CA ALA A 16 -10.14 -9.63 11.10
C ALA A 16 -9.67 -8.27 10.58
N GLN A 17 -8.38 -7.97 10.71
CA GLN A 17 -7.79 -6.66 10.34
C GLN A 17 -7.57 -6.49 8.83
N ILE A 18 -7.63 -7.59 8.07
CA ILE A 18 -7.67 -7.58 6.62
C ILE A 18 -8.93 -8.31 6.19
N THR A 19 -9.87 -7.57 5.63
CA THR A 19 -11.17 -8.09 5.20
C THR A 19 -11.39 -7.73 3.74
N SER A 20 -11.56 -8.74 2.89
CA SER A 20 -11.92 -8.55 1.48
C SER A 20 -13.32 -7.94 1.37
N ASP A 21 -13.53 -7.11 0.35
CA ASP A 21 -14.88 -6.73 -0.05
C ASP A 21 -15.35 -7.54 -1.27
N ASN A 22 -16.60 -7.29 -1.69
CA ASN A 22 -17.23 -7.98 -2.81
C ASN A 22 -17.39 -7.07 -4.05
N THR A 23 -16.43 -6.17 -4.29
CA THR A 23 -16.53 -5.14 -5.34
C THR A 23 -15.71 -5.44 -6.60
N LEU A 24 -15.15 -6.65 -6.72
CA LEU A 24 -14.44 -7.13 -7.90
C LEU A 24 -15.28 -8.17 -8.66
N SER A 25 -14.92 -8.45 -9.92
CA SER A 25 -15.53 -9.55 -10.68
C SER A 25 -15.12 -10.91 -10.10
N LYS A 26 -13.86 -11.03 -9.69
CA LYS A 26 -13.30 -12.13 -8.89
C LYS A 26 -12.77 -11.53 -7.61
N ASN A 27 -13.45 -11.79 -6.50
CA ASN A 27 -13.12 -11.14 -5.24
C ASN A 27 -11.78 -11.61 -4.67
N SER A 28 -11.20 -10.74 -3.86
CA SER A 28 -10.07 -11.11 -3.01
C SER A 28 -10.54 -12.12 -1.97
N SER A 29 -9.65 -13.02 -1.57
CA SER A 29 -9.90 -13.96 -0.48
C SER A 29 -8.78 -13.83 0.54
N VAL A 30 -9.15 -13.83 1.83
CA VAL A 30 -8.22 -13.71 2.94
C VAL A 30 -8.39 -14.92 3.84
N ALA A 31 -7.40 -15.80 3.86
CA ALA A 31 -7.34 -16.93 4.77
C ALA A 31 -6.30 -16.67 5.85
N ARG A 32 -6.71 -16.78 7.12
CA ARG A 32 -5.79 -16.57 8.24
C ARG A 32 -5.13 -17.87 8.65
N ASP A 33 -3.80 -17.86 8.75
CA ASP A 33 -3.00 -18.93 9.33
C ASP A 33 -2.06 -18.33 10.39
N GLY A 34 -2.40 -18.52 11.66
CA GLY A 34 -1.76 -17.82 12.77
C GLY A 34 -1.83 -16.29 12.61
N ASN A 35 -0.67 -15.65 12.51
CA ASN A 35 -0.55 -14.19 12.29
C ASN A 35 -0.41 -13.81 10.81
N THR A 36 -0.49 -14.79 9.90
CA THR A 36 -0.40 -14.56 8.46
C THR A 36 -1.80 -14.48 7.86
N PHE A 37 -2.08 -13.38 7.17
CA PHE A 37 -3.23 -13.19 6.30
C PHE A 37 -2.81 -13.56 4.88
N ASN A 38 -3.13 -14.79 4.46
CA ASN A 38 -2.90 -15.26 3.11
C ASN A 38 -3.93 -14.66 2.17
N ILE A 39 -3.48 -13.81 1.26
CA ILE A 39 -4.30 -13.09 0.29
C ILE A 39 -4.19 -13.82 -1.05
N THR A 40 -5.32 -14.33 -1.54
CA THR A 40 -5.46 -15.02 -2.82
C THR A 40 -6.66 -14.46 -3.61
N GLY A 41 -6.94 -15.03 -4.78
CA GLY A 41 -8.05 -14.57 -5.63
C GLY A 41 -7.74 -13.22 -6.25
N GLY A 42 -8.74 -12.35 -6.35
CA GLY A 42 -8.64 -11.08 -7.05
C GLY A 42 -8.96 -11.19 -8.55
N THR A 43 -9.17 -10.05 -9.18
CA THR A 43 -9.42 -9.95 -10.61
C THR A 43 -8.10 -9.73 -11.32
N GLN A 44 -7.72 -10.62 -12.24
CA GLN A 44 -6.54 -10.45 -13.07
C GLN A 44 -6.93 -9.89 -14.44
N ALA A 45 -6.19 -8.88 -14.91
CA ALA A 45 -6.26 -8.36 -16.27
C ALA A 45 -4.83 -8.23 -16.81
N GLY A 46 -4.44 -9.11 -17.73
CA GLY A 46 -3.04 -9.23 -18.17
C GLY A 46 -2.11 -9.51 -16.98
N SER A 47 -1.07 -8.68 -16.82
CA SER A 47 -0.09 -8.76 -15.72
C SER A 47 -0.48 -7.94 -14.48
N ASN A 48 -1.69 -7.36 -14.46
CA ASN A 48 -2.24 -6.66 -13.30
C ASN A 48 -3.15 -7.58 -12.50
N LEU A 49 -2.95 -7.64 -11.19
CA LEU A 49 -3.80 -8.34 -10.23
C LEU A 49 -4.45 -7.33 -9.29
N PHE A 50 -5.77 -7.21 -9.36
CA PHE A 50 -6.55 -6.30 -8.55
C PHE A 50 -7.06 -6.98 -7.29
N HIS A 51 -6.82 -6.33 -6.15
CA HIS A 51 -7.41 -6.69 -4.86
C HIS A 51 -8.23 -5.54 -4.29
N SER A 52 -9.28 -5.89 -3.55
CA SER A 52 -10.18 -4.92 -2.93
C SER A 52 -10.56 -5.40 -1.54
N PHE A 53 -10.41 -4.50 -0.58
CA PHE A 53 -10.60 -4.75 0.84
C PHE A 53 -11.53 -3.71 1.43
N SER A 54 -12.41 -4.12 2.34
CA SER A 54 -13.11 -3.18 3.20
C SER A 54 -12.15 -2.65 4.27
N GLU A 55 -11.29 -3.50 4.82
CA GLU A 55 -10.28 -3.12 5.80
C GLU A 55 -8.93 -3.73 5.44
N PHE A 56 -7.85 -2.96 5.56
CA PHE A 56 -6.49 -3.42 5.36
C PHE A 56 -5.56 -2.80 6.40
N SER A 57 -5.43 -3.47 7.53
CA SER A 57 -4.48 -3.19 8.60
C SER A 57 -3.64 -4.42 8.90
N VAL A 58 -2.34 -4.25 9.10
CA VAL A 58 -1.41 -5.35 9.42
C VAL A 58 -0.89 -5.11 10.84
N PRO A 59 -1.21 -5.96 11.82
CA PRO A 59 -0.79 -5.74 13.20
C PRO A 59 0.70 -5.98 13.37
N THR A 60 1.24 -5.58 14.52
CA THR A 60 2.56 -6.03 14.98
C THR A 60 2.67 -7.55 14.91
N ASN A 61 3.77 -8.05 14.35
CA ASN A 61 4.01 -9.47 14.10
C ASN A 61 3.02 -10.14 13.12
N GLY A 62 2.11 -9.38 12.52
CA GLY A 62 1.24 -9.82 11.44
C GLY A 62 1.95 -9.81 10.09
N THR A 63 1.47 -10.63 9.17
CA THR A 63 1.93 -10.64 7.77
C THR A 63 0.74 -10.61 6.82
N ALA A 64 0.67 -9.61 5.93
CA ALA A 64 -0.17 -9.67 4.73
C ALA A 64 0.64 -10.35 3.62
N SER A 65 0.27 -11.57 3.24
CA SER A 65 0.99 -12.36 2.24
C SER A 65 0.19 -12.48 0.95
N PHE A 66 0.53 -11.69 -0.05
CA PHE A 66 -0.04 -11.80 -1.39
C PHE A 66 0.54 -13.03 -2.11
N ASN A 67 -0.30 -14.04 -2.30
CA ASN A 67 0.04 -15.29 -2.99
C ASN A 67 -0.26 -15.16 -4.49
N ASN A 68 0.38 -14.18 -5.14
CA ASN A 68 0.27 -13.96 -6.58
C ASN A 68 1.07 -15.00 -7.39
N ALA A 69 0.68 -15.19 -8.64
CA ALA A 69 1.47 -15.92 -9.63
C ALA A 69 2.70 -15.08 -10.07
N LEU A 70 3.74 -15.76 -10.58
CA LEU A 70 5.03 -15.13 -10.90
C LEU A 70 5.00 -14.24 -12.15
N ASP A 71 3.99 -14.39 -12.99
CA ASP A 71 3.72 -13.58 -14.18
C ASP A 71 3.01 -12.25 -13.85
N ILE A 72 2.53 -12.08 -12.62
CA ILE A 72 1.96 -10.82 -12.14
C ILE A 72 3.08 -9.79 -11.97
N GLN A 73 2.93 -8.67 -12.67
CA GLN A 73 3.85 -7.54 -12.58
C GLN A 73 3.36 -6.49 -11.57
N ASN A 74 2.05 -6.32 -11.43
CA ASN A 74 1.48 -5.30 -10.55
C ASN A 74 0.36 -5.88 -9.69
N ILE A 75 0.46 -5.72 -8.38
CA ILE A 75 -0.60 -5.99 -7.41
C ILE A 75 -1.22 -4.64 -7.05
N ILE A 76 -2.44 -4.39 -7.52
CA ILE A 76 -3.13 -3.11 -7.35
C ILE A 76 -4.23 -3.28 -6.31
N THR A 77 -4.06 -2.66 -5.16
CA THR A 77 -4.96 -2.84 -4.01
C THR A 77 -5.71 -1.55 -3.69
N ARG A 78 -6.98 -1.68 -3.29
CA ARG A 78 -7.78 -0.58 -2.75
C ARG A 78 -8.44 -0.94 -1.43
N VAL A 79 -8.61 0.06 -0.57
CA VAL A 79 -9.43 -0.01 0.65
C VAL A 79 -10.68 0.83 0.46
N THR A 80 -11.85 0.21 0.58
CA THR A 80 -13.15 0.81 0.20
C THR A 80 -13.98 1.33 1.37
N SER A 81 -13.68 0.93 2.61
CA SER A 81 -14.35 1.50 3.79
C SER A 81 -13.74 2.85 4.20
N GLY A 82 -14.30 3.49 5.23
CA GLY A 82 -13.79 4.74 5.82
C GLY A 82 -12.60 4.56 6.79
N SER A 83 -11.99 3.37 6.86
CA SER A 83 -10.99 3.03 7.88
C SER A 83 -9.57 3.37 7.43
N ILE A 84 -8.75 3.91 8.34
CA ILE A 84 -7.32 4.11 8.14
C ILE A 84 -6.60 2.76 8.06
N SER A 85 -5.61 2.65 7.16
CA SER A 85 -4.71 1.49 7.12
C SER A 85 -3.61 1.63 8.15
N ASN A 86 -3.66 0.83 9.21
CA ASN A 86 -2.59 0.74 10.20
C ASN A 86 -1.67 -0.44 9.86
N ILE A 87 -0.48 -0.15 9.35
CA ILE A 87 0.50 -1.15 8.92
C ILE A 87 1.64 -1.16 9.93
N ASP A 88 1.61 -2.06 10.90
CA ASP A 88 2.70 -2.28 11.86
C ASP A 88 3.31 -3.68 11.74
N GLY A 89 3.07 -4.37 10.63
CA GLY A 89 3.62 -5.69 10.37
C GLY A 89 4.29 -5.79 8.99
N LEU A 90 4.36 -7.00 8.48
CA LEU A 90 4.99 -7.30 7.18
C LEU A 90 3.96 -7.29 6.06
N ILE A 91 4.23 -6.56 4.98
CA ILE A 91 3.58 -6.78 3.67
C ILE A 91 4.55 -7.57 2.79
N ARG A 92 4.08 -8.70 2.25
CA ARG A 92 4.87 -9.59 1.41
C ARG A 92 4.13 -9.94 0.13
N ALA A 93 4.87 -10.04 -0.98
CA ALA A 93 4.37 -10.56 -2.25
C ALA A 93 5.36 -11.56 -2.87
N ASN A 94 4.87 -12.40 -3.79
CA ASN A 94 5.70 -13.38 -4.50
C ASN A 94 6.34 -12.79 -5.76
N GLY A 95 7.49 -13.34 -6.14
CA GLY A 95 8.19 -12.98 -7.37
C GLY A 95 8.70 -11.55 -7.35
N THR A 96 8.55 -10.83 -8.46
CA THR A 96 9.07 -9.47 -8.67
C THR A 96 7.96 -8.43 -8.82
N ALA A 97 6.75 -8.73 -8.36
CA ALA A 97 5.61 -7.85 -8.54
C ALA A 97 5.79 -6.52 -7.79
N ASN A 98 5.38 -5.43 -8.43
CA ASN A 98 5.15 -4.15 -7.76
C ASN A 98 3.87 -4.24 -6.92
N LEU A 99 3.78 -3.44 -5.86
CA LEU A 99 2.58 -3.38 -5.03
C LEU A 99 2.12 -1.94 -4.83
N PHE A 100 0.85 -1.70 -5.12
CA PHE A 100 0.17 -0.41 -5.00
C PHE A 100 -0.90 -0.50 -3.91
N LEU A 101 -0.82 0.37 -2.91
CA LEU A 101 -1.78 0.46 -1.80
C LEU A 101 -2.52 1.80 -1.84
N LEU A 102 -3.81 1.75 -2.16
CA LEU A 102 -4.72 2.90 -2.19
C LEU A 102 -5.66 2.87 -0.98
N ASN A 103 -5.55 3.86 -0.10
CA ASN A 103 -6.54 4.10 0.95
C ASN A 103 -6.79 5.61 1.12
N PRO A 104 -7.93 6.14 0.63
CA PRO A 104 -8.24 7.56 0.69
C PRO A 104 -8.40 8.12 2.12
N ASN A 105 -8.53 7.26 3.13
CA ASN A 105 -8.70 7.66 4.53
C ASN A 105 -7.38 7.83 5.29
N GLY A 106 -6.26 7.42 4.69
CA GLY A 106 -4.93 7.56 5.28
C GLY A 106 -4.22 6.22 5.49
N ILE A 107 -2.90 6.31 5.58
CA ILE A 107 -2.02 5.15 5.76
C ILE A 107 -0.98 5.49 6.83
N ILE A 108 -0.88 4.65 7.85
CA ILE A 108 0.11 4.78 8.93
C ILE A 108 0.99 3.53 8.91
N PHE A 109 2.27 3.70 8.58
CA PHE A 109 3.30 2.71 8.81
C PHE A 109 3.83 2.87 10.23
N GLY A 110 3.57 1.91 11.10
CA GLY A 110 4.08 1.85 12.46
C GLY A 110 5.56 1.51 12.54
N ALA A 111 6.10 1.47 13.75
CA ALA A 111 7.53 1.25 14.02
C ALA A 111 8.06 -0.09 13.48
N ASN A 112 7.19 -1.10 13.39
CA ASN A 112 7.52 -2.47 13.00
C ASN A 112 7.17 -2.78 11.53
N ALA A 113 6.66 -1.79 10.79
CA ALA A 113 6.21 -1.94 9.41
C ALA A 113 7.37 -2.34 8.49
N ARG A 114 7.18 -3.42 7.73
CA ARG A 114 8.19 -4.00 6.83
C ARG A 114 7.60 -4.30 5.48
N LEU A 115 8.43 -4.22 4.45
CA LEU A 115 8.11 -4.68 3.11
C LEU A 115 9.04 -5.85 2.75
N ASN A 116 8.47 -6.89 2.17
CA ASN A 116 9.19 -7.97 1.49
C ASN A 116 8.51 -8.23 0.15
N ILE A 117 8.74 -7.30 -0.77
CA ILE A 117 8.14 -7.25 -2.09
C ILE A 117 9.29 -7.28 -3.09
N GLY A 118 9.18 -8.03 -4.19
CA GLY A 118 10.27 -8.15 -5.15
C GLY A 118 10.38 -7.01 -6.17
N GLY A 119 9.38 -6.11 -6.21
CA GLY A 119 9.35 -4.93 -7.06
C GLY A 119 9.24 -3.62 -6.27
N SER A 120 8.76 -2.59 -6.95
CA SER A 120 8.54 -1.25 -6.41
C SER A 120 7.27 -1.18 -5.56
N PHE A 121 7.21 -0.19 -4.67
CA PHE A 121 6.07 0.02 -3.77
C PHE A 121 5.53 1.44 -3.91
N LEU A 122 4.20 1.55 -3.98
CA LEU A 122 3.49 2.83 -3.96
C LEU A 122 2.39 2.77 -2.91
N ALA A 123 2.39 3.71 -1.97
CA ALA A 123 1.28 3.94 -1.06
C ALA A 123 0.65 5.30 -1.32
N THR A 124 -0.67 5.36 -1.41
CA THR A 124 -1.37 6.58 -1.76
C THR A 124 -2.71 6.73 -1.06
N THR A 125 -3.06 8.00 -0.79
CA THR A 125 -4.40 8.39 -0.32
C THR A 125 -5.24 9.05 -1.40
N ALA A 126 -4.88 8.85 -2.68
CA ALA A 126 -5.74 9.21 -3.79
C ALA A 126 -7.08 8.45 -3.70
N SER A 127 -8.09 8.92 -4.43
CA SER A 127 -9.40 8.28 -4.48
C SER A 127 -9.44 7.10 -5.46
N SER A 128 -8.64 7.18 -6.52
CA SER A 128 -8.58 6.14 -7.55
C SER A 128 -7.27 6.13 -8.32
N PHE A 129 -6.96 4.97 -8.90
CA PHE A 129 -6.05 4.88 -10.03
C PHE A 129 -6.80 5.19 -11.33
N LYS A 130 -6.13 5.84 -12.29
CA LYS A 130 -6.63 6.19 -13.62
C LYS A 130 -5.75 5.60 -14.71
N TRP A 131 -6.38 5.11 -15.77
CA TRP A 131 -5.72 4.61 -16.97
C TRP A 131 -5.82 5.61 -18.11
N SER A 132 -4.98 5.41 -19.13
CA SER A 132 -4.92 6.27 -20.32
C SER A 132 -6.21 6.26 -21.14
N ASP A 133 -7.02 5.20 -21.02
CA ASP A 133 -8.34 5.08 -21.66
C ASP A 133 -9.47 5.77 -20.87
N GLY A 134 -9.15 6.40 -19.73
CA GLY A 134 -10.10 7.07 -18.85
C GLY A 134 -10.79 6.15 -17.83
N SER A 135 -10.56 4.83 -17.90
CA SER A 135 -11.06 3.91 -16.89
C SER A 135 -10.41 4.16 -15.52
N THR A 136 -11.11 3.76 -14.45
CA THR A 136 -10.66 4.01 -13.07
C THR A 136 -10.85 2.80 -12.19
N PHE A 137 -9.95 2.64 -11.22
CA PHE A 137 -10.09 1.70 -10.11
C PHE A 137 -10.19 2.51 -8.82
N SER A 138 -11.43 2.72 -8.36
CA SER A 138 -11.76 3.68 -7.30
C SER A 138 -12.02 3.01 -5.96
N ALA A 139 -11.50 3.61 -4.89
CA ALA A 139 -11.82 3.27 -3.51
C ALA A 139 -13.12 3.93 -3.02
N THR A 140 -13.44 5.13 -3.49
CA THR A 140 -14.59 5.92 -2.99
C THR A 140 -15.90 5.64 -3.73
N ASN A 141 -15.82 5.11 -4.95
CA ASN A 141 -16.97 4.62 -5.71
C ASN A 141 -16.57 3.28 -6.38
N PRO A 142 -16.48 2.20 -5.61
CA PRO A 142 -15.87 0.96 -6.08
C PRO A 142 -16.74 0.28 -7.13
N GLN A 143 -16.16 0.12 -8.32
CA GLN A 143 -16.67 -0.74 -9.39
C GLN A 143 -15.61 -1.79 -9.74
N PRO A 144 -15.99 -2.97 -10.25
CA PRO A 144 -15.04 -3.93 -10.78
C PRO A 144 -14.19 -3.32 -11.91
N PRO A 145 -12.87 -3.57 -11.95
CA PRO A 145 -12.06 -3.15 -13.09
C PRO A 145 -12.44 -3.98 -14.32
N SER A 146 -12.18 -3.46 -15.52
CA SER A 146 -12.31 -4.24 -16.74
C SER A 146 -11.28 -5.38 -16.74
N GLU A 147 -11.69 -6.61 -17.06
CA GLU A 147 -10.75 -7.73 -17.23
C GLU A 147 -9.86 -7.58 -18.47
N LEU A 148 -10.16 -6.59 -19.33
CA LEU A 148 -9.35 -6.19 -20.48
C LEU A 148 -8.30 -5.11 -20.12
N LEU A 149 -8.25 -4.66 -18.88
CA LEU A 149 -7.35 -3.61 -18.41
C LEU A 149 -5.91 -4.13 -18.18
N ALA A 150 -5.33 -4.68 -19.25
CA ALA A 150 -3.98 -5.25 -19.25
C ALA A 150 -2.87 -4.18 -19.25
N ILE A 151 -3.22 -2.91 -19.48
CA ILE A 151 -2.30 -1.77 -19.43
C ILE A 151 -2.10 -1.29 -17.98
N ASN A 152 -0.98 -0.63 -17.70
CA ASN A 152 -0.66 -0.11 -16.37
C ASN A 152 -1.46 1.17 -16.05
N PRO A 153 -1.76 1.44 -14.76
CA PRO A 153 -2.33 2.73 -14.37
C PRO A 153 -1.34 3.85 -14.71
N SER A 154 -1.88 4.98 -15.16
CA SER A 154 -1.14 6.14 -15.65
C SER A 154 -1.24 7.37 -14.74
N ALA A 155 -2.13 7.34 -13.74
CA ALA A 155 -2.31 8.47 -12.83
C ALA A 155 -2.99 8.07 -11.50
N LEU A 156 -2.77 8.91 -10.50
CA LEU A 156 -3.46 8.96 -9.22
C LEU A 156 -4.45 10.12 -9.25
N PHE A 157 -5.73 9.82 -9.00
CA PHE A 157 -6.79 10.82 -9.05
C PHE A 157 -7.29 11.16 -7.64
N PHE A 158 -7.14 12.42 -7.28
CA PHE A 158 -7.64 13.01 -6.05
C PHE A 158 -8.93 13.76 -6.36
N ASN A 159 -10.05 13.26 -5.85
CA ASN A 159 -11.35 13.93 -5.95
C ASN A 159 -11.90 14.38 -4.59
N GLN A 160 -11.06 14.34 -3.56
CA GLN A 160 -11.39 14.70 -2.19
C GLN A 160 -11.07 16.18 -1.97
N LEU A 161 -11.87 16.85 -1.15
CA LEU A 161 -11.61 18.24 -0.76
C LEU A 161 -10.34 18.38 0.09
N GLN A 162 -10.03 17.35 0.88
CA GLN A 162 -8.82 17.23 1.67
C GLN A 162 -8.34 15.79 1.60
N ALA A 163 -7.14 15.57 1.07
CA ALA A 163 -6.54 14.24 1.04
C ALA A 163 -6.02 13.86 2.42
N ALA A 164 -6.17 12.58 2.79
CA ALA A 164 -5.70 12.10 4.08
C ALA A 164 -4.17 12.01 4.16
N ARG A 165 -3.63 12.02 5.38
CA ARG A 165 -2.18 11.94 5.61
C ARG A 165 -1.61 10.54 5.36
N ILE A 166 -0.32 10.50 5.01
CA ILE A 166 0.53 9.31 5.11
C ILE A 166 1.56 9.56 6.21
N GLU A 167 1.67 8.62 7.15
CA GLU A 167 2.66 8.68 8.23
C GLU A 167 3.57 7.46 8.17
N ASN A 168 4.88 7.67 8.19
CA ASN A 168 5.87 6.61 8.31
C ASN A 168 6.67 6.76 9.60
N ARG A 169 6.52 5.77 10.49
CA ARG A 169 7.27 5.62 11.74
C ARG A 169 8.20 4.40 11.72
N SER A 170 8.35 3.73 10.58
CA SER A 170 9.09 2.48 10.52
C SER A 170 10.56 2.69 10.86
N THR A 171 11.03 2.01 11.90
CA THR A 171 12.41 2.04 12.40
C THR A 171 13.00 0.64 12.58
N THR A 172 12.25 -0.37 12.17
CA THR A 172 12.66 -1.78 12.19
C THR A 172 13.84 -2.04 11.23
N ASP A 173 14.58 -3.11 11.49
CA ASP A 173 15.72 -3.50 10.67
C ASP A 173 15.28 -3.83 9.22
N ALA A 174 15.96 -3.20 8.26
CA ALA A 174 15.76 -3.36 6.83
C ALA A 174 16.97 -4.02 6.14
N GLY A 175 17.93 -4.53 6.90
CA GLY A 175 19.17 -5.11 6.40
C GLY A 175 20.16 -4.06 5.87
N ASN A 176 21.39 -4.47 5.55
CA ASN A 176 22.47 -3.55 5.12
C ASN A 176 22.70 -2.37 6.08
N ASN A 177 22.51 -2.57 7.38
CA ASN A 177 22.55 -1.53 8.42
C ASN A 177 21.51 -0.40 8.23
N LEU A 178 20.48 -0.62 7.42
CA LEU A 178 19.38 0.30 7.21
C LEU A 178 18.22 -0.02 8.15
N LYS A 179 17.41 1.00 8.42
CA LYS A 179 16.16 0.89 9.16
C LYS A 179 15.02 1.47 8.34
N GLY A 180 13.80 1.03 8.63
CA GLY A 180 12.57 1.58 8.06
C GLY A 180 12.02 0.80 6.88
N LEU A 181 11.18 1.45 6.07
CA LEU A 181 10.62 0.82 4.87
C LEU A 181 11.73 0.71 3.82
N ARG A 182 11.79 -0.45 3.16
CA ARG A 182 12.78 -0.72 2.13
C ARG A 182 12.18 -1.54 1.00
N VAL A 183 12.50 -1.16 -0.23
CA VAL A 183 12.29 -1.97 -1.42
C VAL A 183 13.62 -2.58 -1.88
N PRO A 184 13.61 -3.60 -2.77
CA PRO A 184 14.84 -4.14 -3.33
C PRO A 184 15.69 -3.07 -4.02
N ASP A 185 16.98 -3.33 -4.13
CA ASP A 185 17.92 -2.40 -4.76
C ASP A 185 17.53 -2.18 -6.24
N GLY A 186 17.61 -0.93 -6.70
CA GLY A 186 17.18 -0.50 -8.04
C GLY A 186 15.67 -0.40 -8.24
N ARG A 187 14.85 -0.40 -7.17
CA ARG A 187 13.39 -0.23 -7.23
C ARG A 187 12.92 1.09 -6.66
N SER A 188 11.66 1.44 -6.91
CA SER A 188 11.08 2.69 -6.41
C SER A 188 10.22 2.49 -5.15
N LEU A 189 10.24 3.48 -4.25
CA LEU A 189 9.35 3.60 -3.10
C LEU A 189 8.68 4.98 -3.13
N LEU A 190 7.38 5.00 -3.42
CA LEU A 190 6.59 6.21 -3.59
C LEU A 190 5.55 6.36 -2.48
N LEU A 191 5.46 7.55 -1.87
CA LEU A 191 4.34 7.94 -1.02
C LEU A 191 3.64 9.15 -1.62
N VAL A 192 2.34 9.05 -1.90
CA VAL A 192 1.58 10.13 -2.56
C VAL A 192 0.23 10.32 -1.89
N GLY A 193 0.05 11.39 -1.13
CA GLY A 193 -1.17 11.58 -0.35
C GLY A 193 -1.39 13.03 0.03
N GLY A 194 -2.15 13.29 1.10
CA GLY A 194 -2.18 14.59 1.77
C GLY A 194 -0.83 14.91 2.42
N ASP A 195 -0.85 15.33 3.68
CA ASP A 195 0.41 15.54 4.39
C ASP A 195 1.20 14.24 4.48
N ILE A 196 2.51 14.30 4.20
CA ILE A 196 3.43 13.18 4.36
C ILE A 196 4.33 13.47 5.55
N VAL A 197 4.29 12.59 6.54
CA VAL A 197 5.07 12.73 7.77
C VAL A 197 6.00 11.54 7.90
N LEU A 198 7.32 11.78 7.92
CA LEU A 198 8.30 10.77 8.35
C LEU A 198 8.68 11.07 9.80
N ASP A 199 8.05 10.35 10.72
CA ASP A 199 8.22 10.56 12.16
C ASP A 199 9.17 9.51 12.72
N GLY A 200 10.47 9.83 12.67
CA GLY A 200 11.58 8.91 12.95
C GLY A 200 11.74 7.79 11.91
N GLY A 201 10.75 7.62 11.01
CA GLY A 201 10.76 6.63 9.96
C GLY A 201 11.73 6.95 8.84
N SER A 202 12.28 5.91 8.22
CA SER A 202 13.16 6.02 7.05
C SER A 202 12.58 5.29 5.84
N LEU A 203 12.95 5.74 4.65
CA LEU A 203 12.56 5.16 3.35
C LEU A 203 13.82 4.85 2.54
N ASN A 204 13.92 3.61 2.06
CA ASN A 204 15.14 3.11 1.46
C ASN A 204 14.87 2.48 0.09
N ALA A 205 15.50 3.04 -0.95
CA ALA A 205 15.54 2.51 -2.30
C ALA A 205 16.99 2.58 -2.83
N LEU A 206 17.87 1.69 -2.36
CA LEU A 206 19.28 1.73 -2.74
C LEU A 206 19.45 1.58 -4.25
N GLY A 207 20.09 2.55 -4.90
CA GLY A 207 20.26 2.55 -6.36
C GLY A 207 18.96 2.70 -7.16
N GLY A 208 17.83 2.93 -6.48
CA GLY A 208 16.52 3.20 -7.07
C GLY A 208 16.01 4.58 -6.69
N LEU A 209 14.68 4.75 -6.60
CA LEU A 209 14.02 6.05 -6.40
C LEU A 209 13.17 6.08 -5.12
N VAL A 210 13.35 7.11 -4.29
CA VAL A 210 12.33 7.51 -3.31
C VAL A 210 11.70 8.81 -3.77
N GLU A 211 10.37 8.83 -3.90
CA GLU A 211 9.63 10.01 -4.33
C GLU A 211 8.40 10.24 -3.44
N LEU A 212 8.23 11.49 -3.01
CA LEU A 212 7.17 11.92 -2.11
C LEU A 212 6.39 13.06 -2.77
N ALA A 213 5.06 12.96 -2.78
CA ALA A 213 4.20 14.03 -3.30
C ALA A 213 3.02 14.27 -2.36
N GLY A 214 3.02 15.43 -1.70
CA GLY A 214 1.89 15.92 -0.93
C GLY A 214 0.90 16.66 -1.82
N VAL A 215 -0.37 16.26 -1.74
CA VAL A 215 -1.51 16.74 -2.54
C VAL A 215 -2.63 17.15 -1.59
N SER A 216 -2.91 18.44 -1.44
CA SER A 216 -3.82 18.94 -0.40
C SER A 216 -5.30 18.94 -0.79
N GLY A 217 -5.63 18.65 -2.06
CA GLY A 217 -7.01 18.66 -2.55
C GLY A 217 -7.18 18.01 -3.91
N ASN A 218 -8.19 18.45 -4.67
CA ASN A 218 -8.51 17.88 -5.97
C ASN A 218 -7.36 18.04 -6.98
N GLY A 219 -7.02 16.95 -7.67
CA GLY A 219 -5.90 16.94 -8.61
C GLY A 219 -5.70 15.59 -9.29
N THR A 220 -4.84 15.57 -10.29
CA THR A 220 -4.36 14.34 -10.91
C THR A 220 -2.85 14.36 -10.92
N VAL A 221 -2.22 13.37 -10.31
CA VAL A 221 -0.77 13.17 -10.36
C VAL A 221 -0.50 12.07 -11.39
N GLY A 222 0.33 12.35 -12.40
CA GLY A 222 0.75 11.35 -13.36
C GLY A 222 1.62 10.27 -12.69
N LEU A 223 1.44 9.02 -13.12
CA LEU A 223 2.19 7.86 -12.67
C LEU A 223 2.79 7.17 -13.89
N ASN A 224 4.12 7.14 -13.94
CA ASN A 224 4.87 6.41 -14.95
C ASN A 224 5.29 5.08 -14.36
N ILE A 225 5.02 3.99 -15.08
CA ILE A 225 5.37 2.63 -14.69
C ILE A 225 6.20 2.03 -15.81
N ASP A 226 7.51 2.09 -15.63
CA ASP A 226 8.47 1.40 -16.47
C ASP A 226 8.87 0.09 -15.78
N SER A 227 9.27 -0.93 -16.55
CA SER A 227 9.45 -2.32 -16.06
C SER A 227 10.28 -2.49 -14.77
N GLN A 228 11.09 -1.50 -14.39
CA GLN A 228 11.85 -1.51 -13.13
C GLN A 228 11.48 -0.38 -12.15
N ASP A 229 10.92 0.73 -12.63
CA ASP A 229 10.83 1.99 -11.90
C ASP A 229 9.42 2.57 -11.93
N LEU A 230 9.02 3.13 -10.79
CA LEU A 230 7.87 4.02 -10.67
C LEU A 230 8.39 5.45 -10.55
N SER A 231 7.77 6.40 -11.25
CA SER A 231 8.03 7.82 -11.06
C SER A 231 6.75 8.64 -11.23
N LEU A 232 6.71 9.84 -10.65
CA LEU A 232 5.57 10.73 -10.76
C LEU A 232 5.79 11.84 -11.79
N SER A 233 4.68 12.34 -12.31
CA SER A 233 4.62 13.59 -13.06
C SER A 233 3.55 14.45 -12.43
N VAL A 234 3.95 15.37 -11.54
CA VAL A 234 3.04 16.29 -10.86
C VAL A 234 2.81 17.53 -11.74
N PRO A 235 1.61 17.74 -12.31
CA PRO A 235 1.35 18.91 -13.15
C PRO A 235 1.34 20.21 -12.35
N ASN A 236 1.70 21.30 -13.02
CA ASN A 236 1.52 22.65 -12.46
C ASN A 236 0.04 22.89 -12.15
N GLY A 237 -0.27 23.27 -10.91
CA GLY A 237 -1.64 23.59 -10.46
C GLY A 237 -2.33 22.51 -9.63
N VAL A 238 -1.69 21.36 -9.36
CA VAL A 238 -2.16 20.45 -8.31
C VAL A 238 -1.90 21.09 -6.95
N PRO A 239 -2.91 21.24 -6.06
CA PRO A 239 -2.72 21.77 -4.72
C PRO A 239 -1.72 20.90 -3.94
N THR A 240 -0.69 21.50 -3.36
CA THR A 240 0.36 20.79 -2.64
C THR A 240 0.07 20.70 -1.14
N ALA A 241 0.45 19.60 -0.51
CA ALA A 241 0.42 19.39 0.94
C ALA A 241 1.84 19.32 1.52
N ASP A 242 1.96 19.36 2.84
CA ASP A 242 3.26 19.43 3.49
C ASP A 242 3.97 18.07 3.52
N ILE A 243 5.29 18.10 3.35
CA ILE A 243 6.17 16.96 3.59
C ILE A 243 7.07 17.33 4.77
N SER A 244 6.99 16.56 5.84
CA SER A 244 7.69 16.85 7.10
C SER A 244 8.53 15.66 7.57
N LEU A 245 9.68 15.99 8.18
CA LEU A 245 10.61 15.05 8.78
C LEU A 245 10.73 15.41 10.27
N SER A 246 10.42 14.48 11.18
CA SER A 246 10.39 14.72 12.62
C SER A 246 11.02 13.58 13.43
N ASN A 247 11.41 13.86 14.68
CA ASN A 247 11.77 12.89 15.73
C ASN A 247 12.80 11.79 15.38
N GLY A 248 13.93 12.15 14.77
CA GLY A 248 15.07 11.25 14.58
C GLY A 248 15.75 11.46 13.23
N PRO A 249 16.78 10.66 12.90
CA PRO A 249 17.36 10.72 11.56
C PRO A 249 16.43 10.00 10.58
N SER A 250 15.53 10.75 9.96
CA SER A 250 14.79 10.27 8.79
C SER A 250 15.71 10.28 7.58
N TYR A 251 16.02 9.10 7.04
CA TYR A 251 16.81 8.97 5.83
C TYR A 251 15.90 8.74 4.63
N LEU A 252 16.16 9.52 3.58
CA LEU A 252 15.65 9.33 2.25
C LEU A 252 16.84 8.96 1.36
N ILE A 253 16.98 7.67 1.05
CA ILE A 253 18.11 7.18 0.23
C ILE A 253 17.56 6.77 -1.13
N GLY A 254 18.06 7.42 -2.19
CA GLY A 254 17.59 7.25 -3.57
C GLY A 254 16.78 8.43 -4.12
N ILE A 255 16.88 9.64 -3.57
CA ILE A 255 16.16 10.80 -4.12
C ILE A 255 16.81 11.24 -5.45
N GLN A 256 16.02 11.31 -6.52
CA GLN A 256 16.30 12.24 -7.62
C GLN A 256 15.34 13.42 -7.51
N SER A 257 15.86 14.62 -7.29
CA SER A 257 15.06 15.84 -7.35
C SER A 257 14.69 16.13 -8.81
N ARG A 258 13.40 16.25 -9.11
CA ARG A 258 12.92 17.03 -10.24
C ARG A 258 12.06 18.18 -9.72
#